data_AF-Q6N8S2-F1
#
_entry.id   AF-Q6N8S2-F1
#
_cell.length_a   1.000
_cell.length_b   1.000
_cell.length_c   1.000
_cell.angle_alpha   90.00
_cell.angle_beta   90.00
_cell.angle_gamma   90.00
#
_symmetry.space_group_name_H-M   'P 1'
#
loop_
_entity.id
_entity.type
_entity.pdbx_description
1 polymer ?
#
loop_
_entity_poly.entity_id
_entity_poly.type
_entity_poly.pdbx_seq_one_letter_code
_entity_poly.pdbx_strand_id
1 'polypeptide(L)'
;MTKPAGNYDAVLSANDHYAKDFGDKANLALPPARHFAILTCMDARLDPAKYAGLAEGDAHVIRNAGGRASDDAIRSLVISHKLLGTQECS
;
A
#
# COMPACT_ATOMS: atom_id res chain seq x y z
N MET A 1 1.74 -33.03 18.72
CA MET A 1 0.99 -31.82 18.33
C MET A 1 1.82 -31.04 17.33
N THR A 2 1.70 -31.37 16.05
CA THR A 2 2.39 -30.67 14.95
C THR A 2 1.50 -29.53 14.49
N LYS A 3 1.97 -28.29 14.72
CA LYS A 3 1.35 -27.06 14.19
C LYS A 3 1.26 -27.22 12.66
N PRO A 4 0.12 -26.99 12.00
CA PRO A 4 0.09 -27.02 10.54
C PRO A 4 1.11 -26.00 10.05
N ALA A 5 1.98 -26.37 9.11
CA ALA A 5 2.88 -25.44 8.43
C ALA A 5 2.00 -24.31 7.89
N GLY A 6 2.02 -23.19 8.61
CA GLY A 6 0.89 -22.30 8.68
C GLY A 6 0.92 -21.33 7.51
N ASN A 7 -0.22 -20.73 7.17
CA ASN A 7 -0.28 -19.63 6.19
C ASN A 7 0.81 -18.56 6.42
N TYR A 8 1.24 -18.38 7.67
CA TYR A 8 2.37 -17.55 8.07
C TYR A 8 3.70 -17.94 7.39
N ASP A 9 4.07 -19.23 7.40
CA ASP A 9 5.33 -19.70 6.82
C ASP A 9 5.34 -19.51 5.29
N ALA A 10 4.18 -19.69 4.65
CA ALA A 10 4.01 -19.43 3.21
C ALA A 10 4.15 -17.93 2.87
N VAL A 11 3.61 -17.03 3.71
CA VAL A 11 3.79 -15.58 3.57
C VAL A 11 5.25 -15.18 3.75
N LEU A 12 5.95 -15.77 4.72
CA LEU A 12 7.39 -15.54 4.91
C LEU A 12 8.20 -15.95 3.68
N SER A 13 7.94 -17.15 3.14
CA SER A 13 8.62 -17.62 1.93
C SER A 13 8.34 -16.72 0.73
N ALA A 14 7.10 -16.27 0.53
CA ALA A 14 6.77 -15.33 -0.54
C ALA A 14 7.48 -13.97 -0.37
N ASN A 15 7.57 -13.48 0.86
CA ASN A 15 8.32 -12.25 1.19
C ASN A 15 9.82 -12.39 0.90
N ASP A 16 10.43 -13.55 1.19
CA ASP A 16 11.85 -13.80 0.89
C ASP A 16 12.16 -13.72 -0.61
N HIS A 17 11.21 -14.15 -1.46
CA HIS A 17 11.31 -13.96 -2.90
C HIS A 17 11.14 -12.49 -3.29
N TYR A 18 10.11 -11.83 -2.77
CA TYR A 18 9.86 -10.41 -3.04
C TYR A 18 11.05 -9.52 -2.67
N ALA A 19 11.67 -9.74 -1.51
CA ALA A 19 12.80 -8.95 -1.03
C ALA A 19 14.04 -9.07 -1.93
N LYS A 20 14.26 -10.22 -2.58
CA LYS A 20 15.38 -10.41 -3.53
C LYS A 20 15.18 -9.62 -4.81
N ASP A 21 13.94 -9.54 -5.29
CA ASP A 21 13.57 -8.84 -6.51
C ASP A 21 13.27 -7.34 -6.30
N PHE A 22 13.24 -6.88 -5.04
CA PHE A 22 12.93 -5.50 -4.68
C PHE A 22 13.97 -4.51 -5.23
N GLY A 23 15.26 -4.89 -5.23
CA GLY A 23 16.34 -4.20 -5.95
C GLY A 23 16.32 -2.68 -5.83
N ASP A 24 16.29 -1.99 -6.97
CA ASP A 24 16.34 -0.52 -7.07
C ASP A 24 15.09 0.17 -6.53
N LYS A 25 13.98 -0.54 -6.30
CA LYS A 25 12.76 0.03 -5.71
C LYS A 25 12.99 0.52 -4.28
N ALA A 26 14.03 0.04 -3.61
CA ALA A 26 14.45 0.54 -2.30
C ALA A 26 14.93 1.99 -2.32
N ASN A 27 15.34 2.50 -3.49
CA ASN A 27 15.81 3.87 -3.66
C ASN A 27 14.71 4.82 -4.14
N LEU A 28 13.45 4.36 -4.23
CA LEU A 28 12.34 5.23 -4.58
C LEU A 28 12.18 6.35 -3.56
N ALA A 29 11.83 7.52 -4.06
CA ALA A 29 11.62 8.69 -3.22
C ALA A 29 10.44 8.46 -2.27
N LEU A 30 10.54 9.04 -1.06
CA LEU A 30 9.45 9.03 -0.07
C LEU A 30 8.16 9.67 -0.59
N PRO A 31 8.19 10.82 -1.31
CA PRO A 31 7.00 11.38 -1.94
C PRO A 31 6.52 10.52 -3.11
N PRO A 32 5.19 10.29 -3.25
CA PRO A 32 4.66 9.56 -4.38
C PRO A 32 4.89 10.30 -5.69
N ALA A 33 5.36 9.59 -6.72
CA ALA A 33 5.74 10.17 -8.00
C ALA A 33 4.58 10.90 -8.71
N ARG A 34 3.34 10.41 -8.54
CA ARG A 34 2.15 11.04 -9.11
C ARG A 34 1.46 12.03 -8.18
N HIS A 35 2.02 12.27 -6.99
CA HIS A 35 1.40 13.11 -5.97
C HIS A 35 -0.06 12.70 -5.68
N PHE A 36 -0.36 11.39 -5.69
CA PHE A 36 -1.72 10.89 -5.57
C PHE A 36 -1.89 10.00 -4.33
N ALA A 37 -3.09 10.01 -3.74
CA ALA A 37 -3.47 9.10 -2.66
C ALA A 37 -4.77 8.36 -2.99
N ILE A 38 -4.84 7.07 -2.65
CA ILE A 38 -6.04 6.23 -2.81
C ILE A 38 -6.55 5.86 -1.42
N LEU A 39 -7.83 6.11 -1.17
CA LEU A 39 -8.56 5.59 -0.03
C LEU A 39 -9.58 4.55 -0.51
N THR A 40 -9.34 3.27 -0.21
CA THR A 40 -10.17 2.18 -0.75
C THR A 40 -10.51 1.12 0.30
N CYS A 41 -11.36 0.17 -0.07
CA CYS A 41 -11.78 -0.90 0.81
C CYS A 41 -10.64 -1.90 1.07
N MET A 42 -10.62 -2.50 2.26
CA MET A 42 -9.73 -3.62 2.63
C MET A 42 -10.12 -4.98 2.01
N ASP A 43 -11.10 -5.02 1.09
CA ASP A 43 -11.53 -6.26 0.42
C ASP A 43 -10.34 -6.97 -0.25
N ALA A 44 -10.12 -8.24 0.10
CA ALA A 44 -8.99 -9.04 -0.38
C ALA A 44 -8.99 -9.27 -1.90
N ARG A 45 -10.14 -9.05 -2.57
CA ARG A 45 -10.26 -9.16 -4.03
C ARG A 45 -9.80 -7.91 -4.77
N LEU A 46 -9.63 -6.80 -4.05
CA LEU A 46 -9.18 -5.53 -4.62
C LEU A 46 -7.67 -5.39 -4.45
N ASP A 47 -6.99 -5.26 -5.58
CA ASP A 47 -5.57 -4.91 -5.68
C ASP A 47 -5.45 -3.48 -6.24
N PRO A 48 -5.24 -2.46 -5.37
CA PRO A 48 -5.22 -1.06 -5.76
C PRO A 48 -4.18 -0.70 -6.80
N ALA A 49 -3.00 -1.33 -6.75
CA ALA A 49 -1.97 -1.08 -7.73
C ALA A 49 -2.40 -1.56 -9.12
N LYS A 50 -3.01 -2.76 -9.20
CA LYS A 50 -3.45 -3.33 -10.47
C LYS A 50 -4.61 -2.58 -11.11
N TYR A 51 -5.69 -2.30 -10.36
CA TYR A 51 -6.87 -1.68 -10.97
C TYR A 51 -6.67 -0.19 -11.30
N ALA A 52 -5.78 0.50 -10.58
CA ALA A 52 -5.48 1.91 -10.83
C ALA A 52 -4.26 2.11 -11.76
N GLY A 53 -3.60 1.03 -12.19
CA GLY A 53 -2.44 1.08 -13.08
C GLY A 53 -1.24 1.79 -12.46
N LEU A 54 -1.01 1.56 -11.16
CA LEU A 54 0.08 2.18 -10.40
C LEU A 54 1.31 1.28 -10.37
N ALA A 55 2.48 1.89 -10.51
CA ALA A 55 3.76 1.26 -10.17
C ALA A 55 4.11 1.50 -8.70
N GLU A 56 5.10 0.77 -8.18
CA GLU A 56 5.62 1.03 -6.84
C GLU A 56 6.13 2.48 -6.73
N GLY A 57 5.70 3.19 -5.68
CA GLY A 57 6.04 4.60 -5.46
C GLY A 57 5.14 5.62 -6.16
N ASP A 58 4.17 5.20 -6.97
CA ASP A 58 3.31 6.16 -7.70
C ASP A 58 2.30 6.89 -6.80
N ALA A 59 1.72 6.19 -5.82
CA ALA A 59 0.66 6.72 -4.96
C ALA A 59 0.71 6.14 -3.54
N HIS A 60 0.22 6.90 -2.57
CA HIS A 60 -0.11 6.33 -1.26
C HIS A 60 -1.42 5.57 -1.32
N VAL A 61 -1.47 4.39 -0.69
CA VAL A 61 -2.68 3.55 -0.66
C VAL A 61 -3.09 3.34 0.79
N ILE A 62 -4.22 3.92 1.16
CA ILE A 62 -4.85 3.83 2.49
C ILE A 62 -6.07 2.91 2.35
N ARG A 63 -6.19 1.91 3.22
CA ARG A 63 -7.28 0.92 3.16
C ARG A 63 -7.98 0.77 4.49
N ASN A 64 -9.31 0.77 4.48
CA ASN A 64 -10.12 0.45 5.65
C ASN A 64 -11.44 -0.24 5.25
N ALA A 65 -12.28 -0.59 6.23
CA ALA A 65 -13.57 -1.20 5.97
C ALA A 65 -14.48 -0.23 5.19
N GLY A 66 -14.76 -0.56 3.93
CA GLY A 66 -15.65 0.21 3.06
C GLY A 66 -15.04 1.47 2.41
N GLY A 67 -13.73 1.72 2.53
CA GLY A 67 -13.08 2.87 1.91
C GLY A 67 -13.60 4.22 2.44
N ARG A 68 -13.90 4.27 3.74
CA ARG A 68 -14.56 5.43 4.36
C ARG A 68 -13.52 6.46 4.78
N ALA A 69 -13.82 7.74 4.59
CA ALA A 69 -13.02 8.84 5.13
C ALA A 69 -13.23 8.96 6.66
N SER A 70 -12.76 7.96 7.41
CA SER A 70 -12.71 8.00 8.87
C SER A 70 -11.60 8.93 9.35
N ASP A 71 -11.62 9.31 10.63
CA ASP A 71 -10.60 10.17 11.23
C ASP A 71 -9.17 9.66 11.01
N ASP A 72 -8.99 8.33 11.06
CA ASP A 72 -7.71 7.69 10.81
C ASP A 72 -7.25 7.82 9.34
N ALA A 73 -8.19 7.64 8.40
CA ALA A 73 -7.93 7.84 6.98
C ALA A 73 -7.64 9.31 6.67
N ILE A 74 -8.42 10.23 7.23
CA ILE A 74 -8.22 11.68 7.06
C ILE A 74 -6.86 12.10 7.62
N ARG A 75 -6.48 11.65 8.81
CA ARG A 75 -5.16 11.92 9.40
C ARG A 75 -4.04 11.45 8.47
N SER A 76 -4.18 10.26 7.89
CA SER A 76 -3.21 9.70 6.95
C SER A 76 -3.16 10.47 5.63
N LEU A 77 -4.32 10.89 5.10
CA LEU A 77 -4.41 11.75 3.91
C LEU A 77 -3.78 13.12 4.14
N VAL A 78 -4.00 13.73 5.32
CA VAL A 78 -3.40 15.01 5.68
C VAL A 78 -1.89 14.91 5.78
N ILE A 79 -1.35 13.83 6.37
CA ILE A 79 0.09 13.56 6.39
C ILE A 79 0.63 13.42 4.95
N SER A 80 -0.04 12.60 4.14
CA SER A 80 0.31 12.40 2.73
C SER A 80 0.36 13.72 1.96
N HIS A 81 -0.63 14.60 2.17
CA HIS A 81 -0.72 15.88 1.47
C HIS A 81 0.29 16.90 2.00
N LYS A 82 0.37 17.08 3.33
CA LYS A 82 1.16 18.16 3.94
C LYS A 82 2.65 17.84 4.06
N LEU A 83 3.01 16.59 4.31
CA LEU A 83 4.41 16.19 4.51
C LEU A 83 5.01 15.55 3.27
N LEU A 84 4.20 14.85 2.47
CA LEU A 84 4.67 14.04 1.33
C LEU A 84 4.17 14.57 -0.03
N GLY A 85 3.44 15.68 -0.04
CA GLY A 85 3.14 16.45 -1.23
C GLY A 85 2.10 15.85 -2.18
N THR A 86 1.26 14.90 -1.76
CA THR A 86 0.15 14.46 -2.62
C THR A 86 -0.88 15.57 -2.78
N GLN A 87 -1.42 15.81 -3.97
CA GLN A 87 -2.33 16.93 -4.25
C GLN A 87 -3.78 16.48 -4.50
N GLU A 88 -3.97 15.20 -4.82
CA GLU A 88 -5.26 14.64 -5.20
C GLU A 88 -5.52 13.32 -4.47
N CYS A 89 -6.80 13.01 -4.24
CA CYS A 89 -7.22 11.72 -3.68
C CYS A 89 -8.49 11.17 -4.32
N SER A 90 -8.60 9.83 -4.34
CA SER A 90 -9.80 9.07 -4.75
C SER A 90 -10.20 8.09 -3.66
#